data_AF-A0A8E2VLJ3-F1
#
_entry.id   AF-A0A8E2VLJ3-F1
#
_cell.length_a   1.000
_cell.length_b   1.000
_cell.length_c   1.000
_cell.angle_alpha   90.00
_cell.angle_beta   90.00
_cell.angle_gamma   90.00
#
_symmetry.space_group_name_H-M   'P 1'
#
loop_
_entity.id
_entity.type
_entity.pdbx_description
1 polymer ?
#
loop_
_entity_poly.entity_id
_entity_poly.type
_entity_poly.pdbx_seq_one_letter_code
_entity_poly.pdbx_strand_id
1 'polypeptide(L)'
;MARGQTYEPWPENKLLAFEAVCEEHSVEPIIYELAIGTGQRLGDCISMKWDDFDSEYMKVVQEKTSAKIQVYCPTRLQRFLETIPRNGTFILAKNRTQHMGKRQVQKRVEDIRKAIGVLSGQGRLAPHGWRYTAATQLADAGVDMRDIQTVTGHKTLSMVQKYTAQANPKAASRRAQTAREQSRNETGKR
;
A
#
# COMPACT_ATOMS: atom_id res chain seq x y z
N MET A 1 2.17 -12.22 27.23
CA MET A 1 2.31 -11.07 26.30
C MET A 1 2.52 -11.61 24.89
N ALA A 2 1.58 -11.39 23.98
CA ALA A 2 1.73 -11.85 22.59
C ALA A 2 2.80 -11.01 21.89
N ARG A 3 3.93 -11.63 21.53
CA ARG A 3 4.96 -11.02 20.68
C ARG A 3 4.29 -10.64 19.36
N GLY A 4 4.02 -9.34 19.17
CA GLY A 4 3.49 -8.84 17.90
C GLY A 4 4.48 -9.20 16.80
N GLN A 5 4.03 -9.95 15.79
CA GLN A 5 4.89 -10.29 14.66
C GLN A 5 5.43 -9.00 14.02
N THR A 6 6.74 -8.81 14.07
CA THR A 6 7.42 -7.75 13.33
C THR A 6 7.39 -8.13 11.86
N TYR A 7 6.77 -7.30 11.05
CA TYR A 7 6.76 -7.43 9.60
C TYR A 7 7.80 -6.47 9.02
N GLU A 8 8.45 -6.88 7.94
CA GLU A 8 9.48 -6.09 7.25
C GLU A 8 8.95 -5.62 5.89
N PRO A 9 9.37 -4.42 5.42
CA PRO A 9 9.13 -4.01 4.04
C PRO A 9 9.81 -4.99 3.09
N TRP A 10 9.16 -5.28 1.98
CA TRP A 10 9.76 -6.06 0.90
C TRP A 10 10.81 -5.21 0.18
N PRO A 11 12.04 -5.73 -0.03
CA PRO A 11 13.05 -5.07 -0.84
C PRO A 11 12.67 -5.09 -2.32
N GLU A 12 13.13 -4.08 -3.06
CA GLU A 12 12.77 -3.85 -4.46
C GLU A 12 12.99 -5.07 -5.37
N ASN A 13 14.13 -5.75 -5.23
CA ASN A 13 14.41 -6.96 -6.01
C ASN A 13 13.39 -8.09 -5.77
N LYS A 14 12.78 -8.17 -4.59
CA LYS A 14 11.72 -9.15 -4.28
C LYS A 14 10.35 -8.70 -4.74
N LEU A 15 10.09 -7.40 -4.82
CA LEU A 15 8.90 -6.85 -5.47
C LEU A 15 8.93 -7.17 -6.97
N LEU A 16 10.04 -6.89 -7.63
CA LEU A 16 10.24 -7.21 -9.06
C LEU A 16 10.12 -8.71 -9.31
N ALA A 17 10.70 -9.55 -8.45
CA ALA A 17 10.55 -11.01 -8.56
C ALA A 17 9.10 -11.47 -8.35
N PHE A 18 8.32 -10.82 -7.48
CA PHE A 18 6.91 -11.11 -7.27
C PHE A 18 6.09 -10.74 -8.52
N GLU A 19 6.30 -9.55 -9.07
CA GLU A 19 5.63 -9.07 -10.28
C GLU A 19 5.93 -9.97 -11.49
N ALA A 20 7.19 -10.37 -11.67
CA ALA A 20 7.64 -11.16 -12.82
C ALA A 20 7.02 -12.56 -12.93
N VAL A 21 6.53 -13.13 -11.81
CA VAL A 21 5.92 -14.47 -11.79
C VAL A 21 4.39 -14.42 -11.70
N CYS A 22 3.81 -13.23 -11.60
CA CYS A 22 2.37 -13.06 -11.56
C CYS A 22 1.77 -13.21 -12.97
N GLU A 23 0.73 -14.04 -13.08
CA GLU A 23 -0.10 -14.06 -14.28
C GLU A 23 -0.90 -12.76 -14.39
N GLU A 24 -1.00 -12.19 -15.58
CA GLU A 24 -1.70 -10.94 -15.84
C GLU A 24 -3.16 -11.01 -15.36
N HIS A 25 -3.62 -9.95 -14.69
CA HIS A 25 -4.98 -9.82 -14.15
C HIS A 25 -5.45 -10.96 -13.21
N SER A 26 -4.51 -11.78 -12.72
CA SER A 26 -4.78 -12.76 -11.67
C SER A 26 -4.90 -12.08 -10.30
N VAL A 27 -5.14 -12.85 -9.25
CA VAL A 27 -5.47 -12.32 -7.91
C VAL A 27 -4.26 -11.64 -7.27
N GLU A 28 -3.08 -12.21 -7.50
CA GLU A 28 -1.80 -11.86 -6.93
C GLU A 28 -1.31 -10.46 -7.34
N PRO A 29 -1.28 -10.07 -8.63
CA PRO A 29 -0.93 -8.72 -9.02
C PRO A 29 -2.01 -7.72 -8.60
N ILE A 30 -3.30 -8.09 -8.64
CA ILE A 30 -4.39 -7.19 -8.22
C ILE A 30 -4.27 -6.84 -6.73
N ILE A 31 -4.15 -7.84 -5.86
CA ILE A 31 -4.04 -7.59 -4.43
C ILE A 31 -2.75 -6.84 -4.07
N TYR A 32 -1.68 -7.10 -4.81
CA TYR A 32 -0.40 -6.44 -4.66
C TYR A 32 -0.48 -4.95 -5.03
N GLU A 33 -0.97 -4.61 -6.22
CA GLU A 33 -1.10 -3.23 -6.70
C GLU A 33 -2.02 -2.42 -5.78
N LEU A 34 -3.15 -3.00 -5.34
CA LEU A 34 -4.01 -2.37 -4.34
C LEU A 34 -3.24 -2.10 -3.03
N ALA A 35 -2.53 -3.09 -2.49
CA ALA A 35 -1.82 -2.96 -1.22
C ALA A 35 -0.66 -1.96 -1.25
N ILE A 36 0.14 -1.94 -2.33
CA ILE A 36 1.24 -0.99 -2.51
C ILE A 36 0.69 0.40 -2.82
N GLY A 37 -0.21 0.52 -3.80
CA GLY A 37 -0.71 1.80 -4.27
C GLY A 37 -1.57 2.54 -3.24
N THR A 38 -2.32 1.82 -2.40
CA THR A 38 -3.17 2.44 -1.35
C THR A 38 -2.57 2.37 0.05
N GLY A 39 -1.50 1.59 0.24
CA GLY A 39 -0.91 1.34 1.56
C GLY A 39 -1.83 0.63 2.55
N GLN A 40 -2.92 -0.01 2.11
CA GLN A 40 -3.92 -0.62 3.00
C GLN A 40 -3.59 -2.06 3.41
N ARG A 41 -4.33 -2.58 4.40
CA ARG A 41 -4.16 -3.97 4.84
C ARG A 41 -4.79 -4.89 3.81
N LEU A 42 -4.25 -6.11 3.70
CA LEU A 42 -4.78 -7.14 2.79
C LEU A 42 -6.30 -7.33 2.91
N GLY A 43 -6.86 -7.34 4.13
CA GLY A 43 -8.31 -7.48 4.34
C GLY A 43 -9.10 -6.30 3.77
N ASP A 44 -8.63 -5.08 4.05
CA ASP A 44 -9.23 -3.84 3.54
C ASP A 44 -9.15 -3.80 2.00
N CYS A 45 -8.04 -4.24 1.39
CA CYS A 45 -7.91 -4.32 -0.08
C CYS A 45 -8.85 -5.36 -0.71
N ILE A 46 -9.06 -6.50 -0.05
CA ILE A 46 -9.94 -7.57 -0.56
C ILE A 46 -11.40 -7.11 -0.64
N SER A 47 -11.82 -6.21 0.26
CA SER A 47 -13.18 -5.69 0.32
C SER A 47 -13.43 -4.43 -0.51
N MET A 48 -12.42 -3.92 -1.23
CA MET A 48 -12.57 -2.75 -2.11
C MET A 48 -13.53 -3.04 -3.27
N LYS A 49 -14.44 -2.10 -3.53
CA LYS A 49 -15.42 -2.15 -4.62
C LYS A 49 -15.04 -1.20 -5.73
N TRP A 50 -15.61 -1.43 -6.91
CA TRP A 50 -15.46 -0.49 -8.03
C TRP A 50 -16.06 0.89 -7.70
N ASP A 51 -17.19 0.93 -6.97
CA ASP A 51 -17.84 2.18 -6.57
C ASP A 51 -17.04 2.98 -5.50
N ASP A 52 -16.03 2.35 -4.89
CA ASP A 52 -15.12 3.02 -3.96
C ASP A 52 -14.03 3.82 -4.69
N PHE A 53 -13.81 3.55 -5.98
CA PHE A 53 -12.77 4.17 -6.81
C PHE A 53 -13.37 5.20 -7.77
N ASP A 54 -12.94 6.46 -7.67
CA ASP A 54 -13.41 7.57 -8.52
C ASP A 54 -12.41 8.00 -9.60
N SER A 55 -11.56 7.06 -10.04
CA SER A 55 -10.43 7.25 -10.97
C SER A 55 -9.20 7.93 -10.37
N GLU A 56 -9.32 8.67 -9.27
CA GLU A 56 -8.17 9.32 -8.61
C GLU A 56 -7.98 8.84 -7.16
N TYR A 57 -9.06 8.62 -6.44
CA TYR A 57 -9.09 8.25 -5.04
C TYR A 57 -9.81 6.93 -4.80
N MET A 58 -9.31 6.18 -3.82
CA MET A 58 -9.97 5.00 -3.25
C MET A 58 -10.57 5.34 -1.90
N LYS A 59 -11.89 5.16 -1.75
CA LYS A 59 -12.57 5.21 -0.45
C LYS A 59 -12.31 3.91 0.30
N VAL A 60 -11.90 4.01 1.56
CA VAL A 60 -11.58 2.83 2.38
C VAL A 60 -12.24 2.95 3.74
N VAL A 61 -12.95 1.90 4.14
CA VAL A 61 -13.43 1.69 5.50
C VAL A 61 -12.62 0.57 6.12
N GLN A 62 -11.68 0.91 6.99
CA GLN A 62 -10.75 -0.08 7.56
C GLN A 62 -11.47 -1.01 8.54
N GLU A 63 -11.44 -2.32 8.30
CA GLU A 63 -12.15 -3.32 9.10
C GLU A 63 -11.72 -3.32 10.58
N LYS A 64 -10.42 -3.11 10.82
CA LYS A 64 -9.83 -3.21 12.18
C LYS A 64 -10.08 -1.97 13.03
N THR A 65 -10.23 -0.81 12.41
CA THR A 65 -10.20 0.49 13.10
C THR A 65 -11.48 1.30 12.90
N SER A 66 -12.33 0.89 11.95
CA SER A 66 -13.48 1.64 11.45
C SER A 66 -13.14 3.02 10.90
N ALA A 67 -11.85 3.29 10.62
CA ALA A 67 -11.43 4.54 10.03
C ALA A 67 -11.95 4.65 8.60
N LYS A 68 -12.52 5.80 8.26
CA LYS A 68 -12.96 6.16 6.92
C LYS A 68 -11.93 7.10 6.33
N ILE A 69 -11.26 6.68 5.28
CA ILE A 69 -10.22 7.47 4.61
C ILE A 69 -10.46 7.48 3.11
N GLN A 70 -9.90 8.49 2.44
CA GLN A 70 -9.77 8.55 0.99
C GLN A 70 -8.29 8.60 0.68
N VAL A 71 -7.83 7.64 -0.12
CA VAL A 71 -6.41 7.50 -0.45
C VAL A 71 -6.24 7.83 -1.93
N TYR A 72 -5.37 8.78 -2.23
CA TYR A 72 -4.99 9.05 -3.61
C TYR A 72 -4.31 7.81 -4.20
N CYS A 73 -4.83 7.31 -5.33
CA CYS A 73 -4.26 6.20 -6.08
C CYS A 73 -3.12 6.74 -6.97
N PRO A 74 -1.88 6.26 -6.84
CA PRO A 74 -0.81 6.65 -7.76
C PRO A 74 -1.15 6.29 -9.21
N THR A 75 -0.59 7.01 -10.18
CA THR A 75 -0.86 6.80 -11.63
C THR A 75 -0.67 5.35 -12.08
N ARG A 76 0.31 4.63 -11.49
CA ARG A 76 0.49 3.18 -11.73
C ARG A 76 -0.76 2.38 -11.37
N LEU A 77 -1.31 2.61 -10.18
CA LEU A 77 -2.53 1.94 -9.72
C LEU A 77 -3.75 2.35 -10.55
N GLN A 78 -3.88 3.65 -10.88
CA GLN A 78 -4.99 4.14 -11.72
C GLN A 78 -5.02 3.40 -13.07
N ARG A 79 -3.89 3.42 -13.79
CA ARG A 79 -3.75 2.73 -15.09
C ARG A 79 -3.96 1.22 -14.97
N PHE A 80 -3.45 0.60 -13.91
CA PHE A 80 -3.65 -0.83 -13.68
C PHE A 80 -5.14 -1.16 -13.46
N LEU A 81 -5.87 -0.36 -12.68
CA LEU A 81 -7.30 -0.59 -12.45
C LEU A 81 -8.15 -0.42 -13.71
N GLU A 82 -7.71 0.39 -14.68
CA GLU A 82 -8.36 0.54 -15.98
C GLU A 82 -8.27 -0.72 -16.85
N THR A 83 -7.25 -1.56 -16.66
CA THR A 83 -7.08 -2.80 -17.43
C THR A 83 -7.85 -3.99 -16.87
N ILE A 84 -8.30 -3.91 -15.61
CA ILE A 84 -8.97 -5.04 -14.93
C ILE A 84 -10.43 -5.18 -15.40
N PRO A 85 -10.84 -6.36 -15.90
CA PRO A 85 -12.24 -6.64 -16.22
C PRO A 85 -13.13 -6.58 -14.97
N ARG A 86 -14.25 -5.84 -15.07
CA ARG A 86 -15.22 -5.69 -13.98
C ARG A 86 -16.19 -6.87 -13.92
N ASN A 87 -15.80 -7.92 -13.21
CA ASN A 87 -16.55 -9.19 -13.12
C ASN A 87 -17.60 -9.24 -11.98
N GLY A 88 -17.74 -8.17 -11.19
CA GLY A 88 -18.67 -8.07 -10.07
C GLY A 88 -18.52 -6.76 -9.32
N THR A 89 -19.18 -6.63 -8.16
CA THR A 89 -19.13 -5.43 -7.31
C THR A 89 -17.73 -5.14 -6.77
N PHE A 90 -16.97 -6.19 -6.44
CA PHE A 90 -15.65 -6.09 -5.83
C PHE A 90 -14.55 -6.14 -6.89
N ILE A 91 -13.43 -5.46 -6.62
CA ILE A 91 -12.25 -5.51 -7.49
C ILE A 91 -11.69 -6.94 -7.51
N LEU A 92 -11.61 -7.58 -6.34
CA LEU A 92 -11.30 -9.01 -6.19
C LEU A 92 -12.58 -9.84 -6.06
N ALA A 93 -13.36 -9.91 -7.14
CA ALA A 93 -14.62 -10.66 -7.17
C ALA A 93 -14.41 -12.19 -7.14
N LYS A 94 -15.16 -12.88 -6.28
CA LYS A 94 -15.41 -14.34 -6.37
C LYS A 94 -16.57 -14.63 -7.32
N ASN A 95 -17.58 -13.76 -7.28
CA ASN A 95 -18.75 -13.75 -8.15
C ASN A 95 -19.30 -12.32 -8.20
N ARG A 96 -20.47 -12.11 -8.82
CA ARG A 96 -21.07 -10.79 -9.02
C ARG A 96 -21.23 -9.98 -7.72
N THR A 97 -21.46 -10.61 -6.57
CA THR A 97 -21.83 -9.93 -5.32
C THR A 97 -20.89 -10.19 -4.14
N GLN A 98 -19.90 -11.08 -4.29
CA GLN A 98 -18.98 -11.45 -3.22
C GLN A 98 -17.53 -11.27 -3.64
N HIS A 99 -16.70 -10.75 -2.73
CA HIS A 99 -15.25 -10.76 -2.90
C HIS A 99 -14.66 -12.14 -2.62
N MET A 100 -13.39 -12.32 -3.00
CA MET A 100 -12.62 -13.51 -2.67
C MET A 100 -12.41 -13.68 -1.16
N GLY A 101 -12.34 -14.93 -0.72
CA GLY A 101 -12.08 -15.23 0.69
C GLY A 101 -10.64 -14.88 1.08
N LYS A 102 -10.45 -14.24 2.24
CA LYS A 102 -9.12 -13.85 2.74
C LYS A 102 -8.11 -15.00 2.76
N ARG A 103 -8.53 -16.19 3.19
CA ARG A 103 -7.67 -17.39 3.20
C ARG A 103 -7.25 -17.82 1.79
N GLN A 104 -8.15 -17.69 0.81
CA GLN A 104 -7.86 -18.04 -0.59
C GLN A 104 -6.83 -17.08 -1.17
N VAL A 105 -7.01 -15.78 -0.98
CA VAL A 105 -6.05 -14.75 -1.42
C VAL A 105 -4.70 -14.95 -0.74
N GLN A 106 -4.68 -15.19 0.57
CA GLN A 106 -3.45 -15.49 1.31
C GLN A 106 -2.74 -16.73 0.79
N LYS A 107 -3.49 -17.78 0.43
CA LYS A 107 -2.90 -19.01 -0.12
C LYS A 107 -2.27 -18.78 -1.48
N ARG A 108 -2.94 -18.05 -2.38
CA ARG A 108 -2.38 -17.67 -3.68
C ARG A 108 -1.08 -16.87 -3.55
N VAL A 109 -1.07 -15.86 -2.67
CA VAL A 109 0.14 -15.07 -2.40
C VAL A 109 1.23 -15.92 -1.72
N GLU A 110 0.86 -16.88 -0.88
CA GLU A 110 1.80 -17.83 -0.28
C GLU A 110 2.51 -18.70 -1.33
N ASP A 111 1.78 -19.15 -2.35
CA ASP A 111 2.34 -19.98 -3.42
C ASP A 111 3.37 -19.18 -4.24
N ILE A 112 3.10 -17.91 -4.55
CA ILE A 112 4.10 -17.02 -5.17
C ILE A 112 5.30 -16.79 -4.24
N ARG A 113 5.08 -16.54 -2.95
CA ARG A 113 6.16 -16.38 -1.96
C ARG A 113 7.04 -17.62 -1.86
N LYS A 114 6.45 -18.82 -2.02
CA LYS A 114 7.19 -20.08 -2.10
C LYS A 114 8.04 -20.13 -3.37
N ALA A 115 7.45 -19.79 -4.51
CA ALA A 115 8.13 -19.79 -5.80
C ALA A 115 9.35 -18.84 -5.84
N ILE A 116 9.25 -17.65 -5.22
CA ILE A 116 10.34 -16.67 -5.19
C ILE A 116 11.29 -16.82 -3.97
N GLY A 117 11.11 -17.88 -3.18
CA GLY A 117 12.01 -18.26 -2.07
C GLY A 117 11.94 -17.34 -0.84
N VAL A 118 10.79 -16.71 -0.56
CA VAL A 118 10.60 -15.78 0.60
C VAL A 118 9.54 -16.25 1.59
N LEU A 119 9.12 -17.51 1.52
CA LEU A 119 8.08 -18.07 2.38
C LEU A 119 8.56 -18.33 3.82
N SER A 120 9.83 -18.70 4.00
CA SER A 120 10.40 -19.18 5.27
C SER A 120 11.86 -18.76 5.46
N GLY A 121 12.39 -18.97 6.65
CA GLY A 121 13.79 -18.65 6.99
C GLY A 121 14.02 -17.17 7.30
N GLN A 122 15.29 -16.76 7.31
CA GLN A 122 15.71 -15.38 7.62
C GLN A 122 15.21 -14.37 6.57
N GLY A 123 15.01 -14.78 5.32
CA GLY A 123 14.46 -13.94 4.25
C GLY A 123 12.93 -13.98 4.14
N ARG A 124 12.20 -14.36 5.20
CA ARG A 124 10.75 -14.48 5.16
C ARG A 124 10.08 -13.12 5.04
N LEU A 125 9.40 -12.88 3.91
CA LEU A 125 8.60 -11.69 3.68
C LEU A 125 7.13 -12.05 3.71
N ALA A 126 6.26 -11.31 4.42
CA ALA A 126 4.82 -11.60 4.49
C ALA A 126 4.00 -10.53 3.74
N PRO A 127 2.75 -10.81 3.30
CA PRO A 127 1.94 -9.85 2.54
C PRO A 127 1.65 -8.55 3.32
N HIS A 128 1.62 -8.61 4.66
CA HIS A 128 1.50 -7.40 5.48
C HIS A 128 2.68 -6.43 5.30
N GLY A 129 3.82 -6.94 4.82
CA GLY A 129 5.01 -6.17 4.48
C GLY A 129 4.81 -5.23 3.28
N TRP A 130 3.83 -5.43 2.39
CA TRP A 130 3.57 -4.48 1.29
C TRP A 130 3.11 -3.12 1.80
N ARG A 131 2.27 -3.09 2.83
CA ARG A 131 1.91 -1.84 3.50
C ARG A 131 3.14 -1.14 4.10
N TYR A 132 4.12 -1.93 4.57
CA TYR A 132 5.35 -1.41 5.14
C TYR A 132 6.23 -0.86 4.02
N THR A 133 6.32 -1.57 2.89
CA THR A 133 6.95 -1.09 1.65
C THR A 133 6.36 0.24 1.21
N ALA A 134 5.02 0.37 1.13
CA ALA A 134 4.38 1.63 0.76
C ALA A 134 4.74 2.78 1.73
N ALA A 135 4.72 2.53 3.04
CA ALA A 135 5.11 3.52 4.04
C ALA A 135 6.60 3.91 3.95
N THR A 136 7.47 2.93 3.73
CA THR A 136 8.92 3.13 3.56
C THR A 136 9.21 3.91 2.27
N GLN A 137 8.58 3.58 1.15
CA GLN A 137 8.76 4.30 -0.12
C GLN A 137 8.37 5.78 0.00
N LEU A 138 7.28 6.09 0.72
CA LEU A 138 6.89 7.48 1.00
C LEU A 138 7.91 8.17 1.92
N ALA A 139 8.40 7.48 2.95
CA ALA A 139 9.44 8.00 3.84
C ALA A 139 10.75 8.30 3.10
N ASP A 140 11.17 7.41 2.22
CA ASP A 140 12.38 7.54 1.38
C ASP A 140 12.22 8.69 0.37
N ALA A 141 11.03 8.86 -0.20
CA ALA A 141 10.65 10.02 -1.01
C ALA A 141 10.62 11.32 -0.19
N GLY A 142 10.70 11.23 1.13
CA GLY A 142 10.83 12.37 2.01
C GLY A 142 9.53 13.02 2.44
N VAL A 143 8.43 12.29 2.28
CA VAL A 143 7.08 12.69 2.69
C VAL A 143 7.02 12.80 4.21
N ASP A 144 6.26 13.78 4.71
CA ASP A 144 6.11 13.97 6.15
C ASP A 144 5.39 12.80 6.82
N MET A 145 5.70 12.55 8.11
CA MET A 145 5.08 11.47 8.88
C MET A 145 3.56 11.57 8.92
N ARG A 146 3.00 12.78 8.99
CA ARG A 146 1.55 12.99 9.02
C ARG A 146 0.91 12.64 7.69
N ASP A 147 1.56 12.97 6.57
CA ASP A 147 1.06 12.61 5.24
C ASP A 147 1.14 11.09 5.00
N ILE A 148 2.23 10.45 5.42
CA ILE A 148 2.34 8.98 5.42
C ILE A 148 1.24 8.36 6.29
N GLN A 149 0.95 8.95 7.46
CA GLN A 149 -0.13 8.50 8.33
C GLN A 149 -1.49 8.64 7.63
N THR A 150 -1.73 9.70 6.86
CA THR A 150 -2.97 9.90 6.08
C THR A 150 -3.16 8.81 5.04
N VAL A 151 -2.11 8.47 4.27
CA VAL A 151 -2.16 7.40 3.26
C VAL A 151 -2.42 6.05 3.91
N THR A 152 -1.63 5.73 4.94
CA THR A 152 -1.70 4.39 5.54
C THR A 152 -2.88 4.25 6.50
N GLY A 153 -3.33 5.29 7.18
CA GLY A 153 -4.35 5.22 8.24
C GLY A 153 -3.84 4.52 9.52
N HIS A 154 -2.58 4.74 9.90
CA HIS A 154 -2.07 4.30 11.20
C HIS A 154 -2.71 5.12 12.34
N LYS A 155 -3.08 4.46 13.45
CA LYS A 155 -3.74 5.15 14.59
C LYS A 155 -2.84 6.17 15.29
N THR A 156 -1.53 5.94 15.29
CA THR A 156 -0.55 6.82 15.95
C THR A 156 0.62 7.12 15.03
N LEU A 157 1.19 8.31 15.18
CA LEU A 157 2.42 8.69 14.48
C LEU A 157 3.61 7.80 14.85
N SER A 158 3.64 7.25 16.07
CA SER A 158 4.68 6.30 16.50
C SER A 158 4.73 5.03 15.64
N MET A 159 3.61 4.62 15.03
CA MET A 159 3.60 3.50 14.08
C MET A 159 4.26 3.87 12.74
N VAL A 160 4.34 5.16 12.41
CA VAL A 160 4.99 5.67 11.18
C VAL A 160 6.47 5.97 11.44
N GLN A 161 6.83 6.42 12.65
CA GLN A 161 8.20 6.77 13.03
C GLN A 161 9.23 5.68 12.71
N LYS A 162 8.86 4.40 12.84
CA LYS A 162 9.75 3.28 12.48
C LYS A 162 10.18 3.26 11.00
N TYR A 163 9.44 3.91 10.11
CA TYR A 163 9.76 3.99 8.68
C TYR A 163 10.53 5.28 8.33
N THR A 164 10.33 6.35 9.09
CA THR A 164 10.99 7.65 8.85
C THR A 164 12.29 7.84 9.62
N ALA A 165 12.57 6.99 10.62
CA ALA A 165 13.82 7.05 11.41
C ALA A 165 15.10 6.88 10.57
N GLN A 166 14.99 6.38 9.33
CA GLN A 166 16.11 6.22 8.41
C GLN A 166 16.28 7.42 7.45
N ALA A 167 15.38 8.42 7.48
CA ALA A 167 15.44 9.56 6.58
C ALA A 167 16.61 10.49 6.92
N ASN A 168 17.38 10.90 5.90
CA ASN A 168 18.53 11.79 6.05
C ASN A 168 18.11 13.19 6.58
N PRO A 169 18.53 13.60 7.79
CA PRO A 169 18.10 14.87 8.39
C PRO A 169 18.46 16.11 7.55
N LYS A 170 19.58 16.10 6.81
CA LYS A 170 19.96 17.20 5.92
C LYS A 170 19.00 17.34 4.74
N ALA A 171 18.59 16.22 4.16
CA ALA A 171 17.63 16.21 3.06
C ALA A 171 16.25 16.68 3.53
N ALA A 172 15.81 16.24 4.71
CA ALA A 172 14.56 16.68 5.33
C ALA A 172 14.56 18.20 5.60
N SER A 173 15.65 18.73 6.16
CA SER A 173 15.82 20.17 6.39
C SER A 173 15.73 20.97 5.09
N ARG A 174 16.45 20.54 4.02
CA ARG A 174 16.39 21.21 2.71
C ARG A 174 14.97 21.21 2.13
N ARG A 175 14.27 20.07 2.15
CA ARG A 175 12.87 19.97 1.67
C ARG A 175 11.96 20.94 2.43
N ALA A 176 12.05 20.96 3.75
CA ALA A 176 11.23 21.84 4.60
C ALA A 176 11.47 23.33 4.30
N GLN A 177 12.73 23.75 4.15
CA GLN A 177 13.06 25.14 3.82
C GLN A 177 12.60 25.53 2.41
N THR A 178 12.79 24.64 1.44
CA THR A 178 12.36 24.86 0.04
C THR A 178 10.83 25.02 -0.04
N ALA A 179 10.07 24.17 0.65
CA ALA A 179 8.60 24.26 0.70
C ALA A 179 8.11 25.58 1.33
N ARG A 180 8.81 26.09 2.35
CA ARG A 180 8.51 27.40 2.97
C ARG A 180 8.72 28.56 2.01
N GLU A 181 9.76 28.50 1.17
CA GLU A 181 10.03 29.54 0.17
C GLU A 181 8.99 29.52 -0.95
N GLN A 182 8.58 28.33 -1.41
CA GLN A 182 7.56 28.15 -2.45
C GLN A 182 6.18 28.68 -2.00
N SER A 183 5.75 28.38 -0.78
CA SER A 183 4.45 28.84 -0.26
C SER A 183 4.38 30.38 -0.11
N ARG A 184 5.48 31.04 0.27
CA ARG A 184 5.54 32.52 0.30
C ARG A 184 5.41 33.13 -1.09
N ASN A 185 6.01 32.51 -2.11
CA ASN A 185 5.96 33.00 -3.49
C ASN A 185 4.57 32.83 -4.14
N GLU A 186 3.82 31.80 -3.75
CA GLU A 186 2.43 31.61 -4.20
C GLU A 186 1.45 32.59 -3.53
N THR A 187 1.71 32.96 -2.28
CA THR A 187 0.86 33.89 -1.52
C THR A 187 1.07 35.36 -1.94
N GLY A 188 2.24 35.70 -2.49
CA GLY A 188 2.56 37.05 -2.99
C GLY A 188 2.15 37.33 -4.45
N LYS A 189 1.49 36.38 -5.12
CA LYS A 189 1.00 36.50 -6.51
C LYS A 189 -0.52 36.74 -6.61
N ARG A 190 -1.19 37.05 -5.50
CA ARG A 190 -2.61 37.44 -5.47
C ARG A 190 -2.76 38.94 -5.22
#